data_AF-A0A6J4NGQ8-F1
#
_entry.id   AF-A0A6J4NGQ8-F1
#
_cell.length_a   1.000
_cell.length_b   1.000
_cell.length_c   1.000
_cell.angle_alpha   90.00
_cell.angle_beta   90.00
_cell.angle_gamma   90.00
#
_symmetry.space_group_name_H-M   'P 1'
#
loop_
_entity.id
_entity.type
_entity.pdbx_description
1 polymer ?
#
loop_
_entity_poly.entity_id
_entity_poly.type
_entity_poly.pdbx_seq_one_letter_code
_entity_poly.pdbx_strand_id
1 'polypeptide(L)' 'AGAGTGAAAGRAVAVRQGAVLATAFHPELTGDRRVHALFCDLVRTTPARA' A
#
# COMPACT_ATOMS: atom_id res chain seq x y z
N ALA A 1 -17.90 -0.02 1.28
CA ALA A 1 -16.72 -0.47 2.05
C ALA A 1 -16.86 -1.96 2.26
N GLY A 2 -15.91 -2.78 1.79
CA GLY A 2 -15.93 -4.21 2.09
C GLY A 2 -15.63 -4.40 3.57
N ALA A 3 -16.54 -5.00 4.33
CA ALA A 3 -16.27 -5.38 5.71
C ALA A 3 -15.19 -6.46 5.69
N GLY A 4 -13.96 -6.09 6.04
CA GLY A 4 -12.86 -7.04 6.15
C GLY A 4 -13.19 -8.10 7.19
N THR A 5 -12.73 -9.33 6.98
CA THR A 5 -12.87 -10.44 7.93
C THR A 5 -11.55 -10.64 8.69
N GLY A 6 -11.61 -11.03 9.97
CA GLY A 6 -10.43 -11.35 10.78
C GLY A 6 -10.00 -10.25 11.74
N ALA A 7 -8.89 -10.47 12.46
CA ALA A 7 -8.50 -9.63 13.60
C ALA A 7 -8.28 -8.14 13.24
N ALA A 8 -7.92 -7.82 12.00
CA ALA A 8 -7.69 -6.44 11.53
C ALA A 8 -8.94 -5.78 10.92
N ALA A 9 -10.11 -6.42 10.94
CA ALA A 9 -11.36 -5.88 10.40
C ALA A 9 -11.65 -4.46 10.92
N GLY A 10 -11.95 -3.53 9.99
CA GLY A 10 -12.24 -2.14 10.32
C GLY A 10 -11.03 -1.27 10.67
N ARG A 11 -9.80 -1.81 10.67
CA ARG A 11 -8.56 -1.04 10.90
C ARG A 11 -7.90 -0.69 9.57
N ALA A 12 -7.39 0.53 9.45
CA ALA A 12 -6.54 0.90 8.32
C ALA A 12 -5.21 0.15 8.43
N VAL A 13 -4.88 -0.67 7.42
CA VAL A 13 -3.64 -1.47 7.37
C VAL A 13 -2.70 -1.07 6.24
N ALA A 14 -3.19 -0.22 5.32
CA ALA A 14 -2.41 0.44 4.29
C ALA A 14 -2.96 1.85 4.10
N VAL A 15 -2.07 2.83 3.96
CA VAL A 15 -2.43 4.24 3.76
C VAL A 15 -1.59 4.83 2.64
N ARG A 16 -2.17 5.79 1.93
CA ARG A 16 -1.48 6.57 0.90
C ARG A 16 -1.81 8.04 1.06
N GLN A 17 -0.78 8.90 1.02
CA GLN A 17 -0.93 10.35 0.97
C GLN A 17 -0.02 10.91 -0.13
N GLY A 18 -0.61 11.29 -1.26
CA GLY A 18 0.15 11.72 -2.43
C GLY A 18 1.11 10.63 -2.92
N ALA A 19 2.41 10.92 -2.84
CA ALA A 19 3.51 10.03 -3.24
C ALA A 19 3.99 9.08 -2.13
N VAL A 20 3.44 9.21 -0.92
CA VAL A 20 3.82 8.40 0.24
C VAL A 20 2.86 7.22 0.37
N LEU A 21 3.42 6.01 0.51
CA LEU A 21 2.70 4.76 0.77
C LEU A 21 3.27 4.10 2.02
N ALA A 22 2.41 3.62 2.92
CA ALA A 22 2.82 2.87 4.11
C ALA A 22 1.89 1.67 4.35
N THR A 23 2.47 0.57 4.84
CA THR A 23 1.77 -0.66 5.20
C THR A 23 2.11 -1.05 6.64
N ALA A 24 1.12 -1.56 7.38
CA ALA A 24 1.32 -2.13 8.73
C ALA A 24 1.69 -3.63 8.69
N PHE A 25 1.97 -4.14 7.50
CA PHE A 25 2.35 -5.52 7.22
C PHE A 25 3.54 -5.55 6.26
N HIS A 26 4.15 -6.72 6.15
CA HIS A 26 5.31 -6.99 5.29
C HIS A 26 4.86 -7.55 3.93
N PRO A 27 4.68 -6.72 2.87
CA PRO A 27 4.26 -7.19 1.56
C PRO A 27 5.24 -8.20 0.93
N GLU A 28 6.50 -8.19 1.36
CA GLU A 28 7.59 -9.03 0.88
C GLU A 28 7.53 -10.49 1.38
N LEU A 29 6.75 -10.78 2.43
CA LEU A 29 6.65 -12.13 2.99
C LEU A 29 5.75 -13.07 2.17
N THR A 30 5.23 -12.58 1.04
CA THR A 30 4.44 -13.36 0.08
C THR A 30 5.01 -13.22 -1.33
N GLY A 31 4.61 -14.12 -2.24
CA GLY A 31 4.91 -13.98 -3.66
C GLY A 31 4.03 -12.96 -4.40
N ASP A 32 3.01 -12.39 -3.75
CA ASP A 32 2.10 -11.43 -4.37
C ASP A 32 2.75 -10.05 -4.47
N ARG A 33 2.96 -9.59 -5.71
CA ARG A 33 3.69 -8.35 -6.00
C ARG A 33 2.79 -7.14 -6.16
N ARG A 34 1.48 -7.23 -5.93
CA ARG A 34 0.56 -6.11 -6.22
C ARG A 34 0.86 -4.83 -5.43
N VAL A 35 1.24 -4.94 -4.15
CA VAL A 35 1.64 -3.78 -3.34
C VAL A 35 2.96 -3.17 -3.84
N HIS A 36 3.93 -4.01 -4.21
CA HIS A 36 5.19 -3.55 -4.80
C HIS A 36 4.97 -2.87 -6.16
N ALA A 37 4.12 -3.43 -7.02
CA ALA A 37 3.76 -2.85 -8.31
C ALA A 37 3.11 -1.48 -8.14
N LEU A 38 2.16 -1.36 -7.19
CA LEU A 38 1.55 -0.08 -6.83
C LEU A 38 2.61 0.95 -6.40
N PHE A 39 3.58 0.58 -5.56
CA PHE A 39 4.65 1.50 -5.18
C PHE A 39 5.48 1.95 -6.38
N CYS A 40 5.87 1.02 -7.27
CA CYS A 40 6.61 1.38 -8.48
C CYS A 40 5.80 2.29 -9.42
N ASP A 41 4.48 2.10 -9.53
CA ASP A 41 3.61 3.01 -10.27
C ASP A 41 3.59 4.42 -9.65
N LEU A 42 3.56 4.52 -8.32
CA LEU A 42 3.66 5.82 -7.64
C LEU A 42 4.99 6.53 -7.96
N VAL A 43 6.11 5.80 -7.97
CA VAL A 43 7.42 6.36 -8.34
C VAL A 43 7.42 6.87 -9.78
N ARG A 44 6.84 6.11 -10.73
CA ARG A 44 6.77 6.51 -12.14
C ARG A 44 5.89 7.73 -12.39
N THR A 45 4.82 7.86 -11.62
CA THR A 45 3.79 8.89 -11.85
C THR A 45 3.96 10.13 -10.98
N THR A 46 4.76 10.05 -9.92
CA THR A 46 5.05 11.19 -9.05
C THR A 46 6.14 12.05 -9.67
N PRO A 47 5.89 13.33 -9.99
CA PRO A 47 6.94 14.24 -10.41
C PRO A 47 7.94 14.48 -9.27
N ALA A 48 9.23 14.59 -9.62
CA ALA A 48 10.26 14.96 -8.66
C ALA A 48 9.92 16.31 -8.00
N ARG A 49 10.13 16.41 -6.69
CA ARG A 49 10.02 17.70 -5.99
C ARG A 49 11.23 18.56 -6.36
N ALA A 50 10.97 19.83 -6.67
CA ALA A 50 12.00 20.85 -6.93
C ALA A 50 12.83 21.13 -5.66
#